data_AF-A0A3G1KQ16-F1
#
_entry.id   AF-A0A3G1KQ16-F1
#
_cell.length_a   1.000
_cell.length_b   1.000
_cell.length_c   1.000
_cell.angle_alpha   90.00
_cell.angle_beta   90.00
_cell.angle_gamma   90.00
#
_symmetry.space_group_name_H-M   'P 1'
#
loop_
_entity.id
_entity.type
_entity.pdbx_description
1 polymer ?
#
loop_
_entity_poly.entity_id
_entity_poly.type
_entity_poly.pdbx_seq_one_letter_code
_entity_poly.pdbx_strand_id
1 'polypeptide(L)'
;MAGYFIKKHYKTNDLYPGEDGLHFSRRAYAQAEAFSSCQGFLLYETKQGDPGSLKGSGTLYGYGHPIGKPDYSSSPRVANGQTFPYSVAIIIEGQMTDRTKGISLDTLRKKYGINMCRILGGIVPVNEDIFLDLKKELVKRIREESKA
;
A
#
# COMPACT_ATOMS: atom_id res chain seq x y z
N MET A 1 10.51 12.09 13.19
CA MET A 1 9.93 12.84 12.05
C MET A 1 8.86 11.96 11.44
N ALA A 2 7.64 12.46 11.27
CA ALA A 2 6.58 11.70 10.61
C ALA A 2 6.87 11.65 9.10
N GLY A 3 6.94 10.45 8.52
CA GLY A 3 7.31 10.24 7.13
C GLY A 3 6.12 9.93 6.23
N TYR A 4 6.39 9.72 4.94
CA TYR A 4 5.43 9.22 3.96
C TYR A 4 5.89 7.89 3.39
N PHE A 5 4.94 7.00 3.11
CA PHE A 5 5.27 5.65 2.63
C PHE A 5 4.48 5.24 1.39
N ILE A 6 5.07 4.36 0.59
CA ILE A 6 4.31 3.49 -0.31
C ILE A 6 4.19 2.12 0.36
N LYS A 7 2.96 1.65 0.59
CA LYS A 7 2.69 0.28 1.03
C LYS A 7 2.48 -0.62 -0.19
N LYS A 8 3.40 -1.56 -0.36
CA LYS A 8 3.41 -2.62 -1.36
C LYS A 8 2.69 -3.86 -0.84
N HIS A 9 1.82 -4.44 -1.66
CA HIS A 9 1.16 -5.71 -1.38
C HIS A 9 0.95 -6.55 -2.65
N TYR A 10 0.76 -7.85 -2.45
CA TYR A 10 0.38 -8.77 -3.52
C TYR A 10 -1.13 -8.67 -3.80
N LYS A 11 -1.54 -9.01 -5.01
CA LYS A 11 -2.98 -9.21 -5.29
C LYS A 11 -3.49 -10.39 -4.46
N THR A 12 -4.52 -10.19 -3.66
CA THR A 12 -5.16 -11.26 -2.86
C THR A 12 -6.57 -11.52 -3.38
N ASN A 13 -7.13 -12.69 -3.03
CA ASN A 13 -8.56 -12.95 -3.21
C ASN A 13 -9.41 -12.08 -2.26
N ASP A 14 -8.92 -11.85 -1.05
CA ASP A 14 -9.58 -10.97 -0.09
C ASP A 14 -9.48 -9.50 -0.50
N LEU A 15 -10.40 -8.70 0.04
CA LEU A 15 -10.30 -7.25 0.00
C LEU A 15 -8.95 -6.79 0.59
N TYR A 16 -8.38 -5.78 -0.04
CA TYR A 16 -7.17 -5.13 0.41
C TYR A 16 -7.32 -3.61 0.23
N PRO A 17 -7.14 -2.79 1.30
CA PRO A 17 -6.83 -3.19 2.69
C PRO A 17 -7.93 -4.06 3.34
N GLY A 18 -7.59 -4.76 4.43
CA GLY A 18 -8.57 -5.52 5.21
C GLY A 18 -9.38 -4.62 6.13
N GLU A 19 -10.42 -5.15 6.77
CA GLU A 19 -11.29 -4.39 7.69
C GLU A 19 -10.53 -3.80 8.89
N ASP A 20 -9.53 -4.54 9.39
CA ASP A 20 -8.62 -4.16 10.47
C ASP A 20 -7.41 -3.33 9.98
N GLY A 21 -7.34 -3.04 8.68
CA GLY A 21 -6.36 -2.16 8.07
C GLY A 21 -5.25 -2.89 7.30
N LEU A 22 -3.99 -2.46 7.50
CA LEU A 22 -2.84 -2.96 6.76
C LEU A 22 -1.99 -3.91 7.61
N HIS A 23 -1.80 -5.12 7.11
CA HIS A 23 -1.09 -6.18 7.82
C HIS A 23 0.43 -6.14 7.67
N PHE A 24 1.12 -6.61 8.71
CA PHE A 24 2.57 -6.73 8.82
C PHE A 24 2.94 -8.08 9.45
N SER A 25 4.03 -8.67 8.96
CA SER A 25 4.54 -9.92 9.51
C SER A 25 5.16 -9.69 10.89
N ARG A 26 5.35 -10.77 11.66
CA ARG A 26 5.97 -10.66 13.00
C ARG A 26 7.34 -9.97 12.97
N ARG A 27 8.14 -10.25 11.95
CA ARG A 27 9.47 -9.67 11.75
C ARG A 27 9.42 -8.17 11.39
N ALA A 28 8.26 -7.67 10.95
CA ALA A 28 8.08 -6.31 10.46
C ALA A 28 7.39 -5.38 11.48
N TYR A 29 7.41 -5.72 12.78
CA TYR A 29 6.78 -4.91 13.83
C TYR A 29 7.31 -3.48 13.87
N ALA A 30 8.64 -3.28 13.84
CA ALA A 30 9.25 -1.95 13.80
C ALA A 30 8.80 -1.13 12.57
N GLN A 31 8.56 -1.80 11.42
CA GLN A 31 8.00 -1.16 10.24
C GLN A 31 6.52 -0.80 10.43
N ALA A 32 5.76 -1.62 11.15
CA ALA A 32 4.38 -1.29 11.51
C ALA A 32 4.34 -0.06 12.43
N GLU A 33 5.25 0.04 13.41
CA GLU A 33 5.36 1.22 14.29
C GLU A 33 5.72 2.48 13.49
N ALA A 34 6.72 2.40 12.61
CA ALA A 34 7.07 3.50 11.73
C ALA A 34 5.91 3.91 10.81
N PHE A 35 5.18 2.91 10.27
CA PHE A 35 4.01 3.17 9.44
C PHE A 35 2.87 3.81 10.22
N SER A 36 2.61 3.39 11.46
CA SER A 36 1.54 3.94 12.32
C SER A 36 1.74 5.42 12.69
N SER A 37 2.98 5.92 12.60
CA SER A 37 3.35 7.30 12.88
C SER A 37 3.60 8.14 11.62
N CYS A 38 3.25 7.60 10.44
CA CYS A 38 3.39 8.31 9.18
C CYS A 38 2.27 9.32 8.96
N GLN A 39 2.54 10.37 8.17
CA GLN A 39 1.53 11.38 7.83
C GLN A 39 0.59 10.91 6.72
N GLY A 40 1.04 9.97 5.90
CA GLY A 40 0.24 9.44 4.81
C GLY A 40 0.94 8.32 4.06
N PHE A 41 0.15 7.53 3.35
CA PHE A 41 0.65 6.44 2.52
C PHE A 41 -0.05 6.37 1.16
N LEU A 42 0.64 5.74 0.21
CA LEU A 42 0.10 5.33 -1.08
C LEU A 42 0.05 3.79 -1.15
N LEU A 43 -0.94 3.23 -1.84
CA LEU A 43 -1.09 1.79 -2.03
C LEU A 43 -0.56 1.36 -3.39
N TYR A 44 0.37 0.39 -3.38
CA TYR A 44 0.94 -0.24 -4.56
C TYR A 44 0.59 -1.73 -4.58
N GLU A 45 -0.12 -2.17 -5.63
CA GLU A 45 -0.33 -3.57 -5.90
C GLU A 45 0.77 -4.08 -6.85
N THR A 46 1.47 -5.15 -6.48
CA THR A 46 2.51 -5.72 -7.36
C THR A 46 1.91 -6.43 -8.57
N LYS A 47 2.72 -6.75 -9.59
CA LYS A 47 2.30 -7.64 -10.69
C LYS A 47 2.07 -9.10 -10.27
N GLN A 48 2.49 -9.46 -9.06
CA GLN A 48 2.36 -10.79 -8.48
C GLN A 48 1.11 -10.85 -7.59
N GLY A 49 0.48 -12.02 -7.55
CA GLY A 49 -0.64 -12.30 -6.66
C GLY A 49 -0.37 -13.47 -5.71
N ASP A 50 -1.32 -13.64 -4.82
CA ASP A 50 -1.39 -14.62 -3.75
C ASP A 50 -2.81 -15.21 -3.76
N PRO A 51 -3.02 -16.43 -4.29
CA PRO A 51 -2.07 -17.42 -4.83
C PRO A 51 -1.45 -17.03 -6.19
N GLY A 52 -0.36 -17.70 -6.60
CA GLY A 52 0.43 -17.37 -7.79
C GLY A 52 -0.28 -17.40 -9.16
N SER A 53 -1.54 -17.84 -9.22
CA SER A 53 -2.42 -17.72 -10.38
C SER A 53 -3.01 -16.31 -10.55
N LEU A 54 -3.02 -15.50 -9.49
CA LEU A 54 -3.50 -14.13 -9.54
C LEU A 54 -2.42 -13.20 -10.11
N LYS A 55 -2.84 -12.34 -11.04
CA LYS A 55 -1.99 -11.31 -11.62
C LYS A 55 -2.44 -9.95 -11.08
N GLY A 56 -1.58 -9.30 -10.31
CA GLY A 56 -1.87 -7.95 -9.81
C GLY A 56 -1.57 -6.87 -10.85
N SER A 57 -2.05 -5.65 -10.60
CA SER A 57 -2.00 -4.54 -11.54
C SER A 57 -0.59 -4.00 -11.79
N GLY A 58 0.29 -4.04 -10.79
CA GLY A 58 1.62 -3.43 -10.88
C GLY A 58 1.59 -1.90 -10.83
N THR A 59 0.62 -1.32 -10.13
CA THR A 59 0.32 0.12 -10.11
C THR A 59 0.12 0.66 -8.69
N LEU A 60 0.37 1.96 -8.51
CA LEU A 60 -0.21 2.72 -7.40
C LEU A 60 -1.67 3.02 -7.70
N TYR A 61 -2.57 2.80 -6.75
CA TYR A 61 -4.01 2.93 -7.00
C TYR A 61 -4.78 3.63 -5.88
N GLY A 62 -4.18 3.93 -4.73
CA GLY A 62 -4.90 4.56 -3.62
C GLY A 62 -3.99 5.26 -2.63
N TYR A 63 -4.61 6.00 -1.71
CA TYR A 63 -3.92 6.79 -0.69
C TYR A 63 -4.77 6.91 0.59
N GLY A 64 -4.10 7.20 1.70
CA GLY A 64 -4.72 7.31 3.01
C GLY A 64 -3.74 7.68 4.11
N HIS A 65 -4.16 7.52 5.37
CA HIS A 65 -3.33 7.76 6.55
C HIS A 65 -3.66 6.74 7.68
N PRO A 66 -2.70 6.41 8.55
CA PRO A 66 -2.93 5.56 9.72
C PRO A 66 -3.72 6.30 10.81
N ILE A 67 -4.50 5.55 11.59
CA ILE A 67 -5.30 6.10 12.71
C ILE A 67 -5.07 5.39 14.05
N GLY A 68 -4.15 4.43 14.11
CA GLY A 68 -3.90 3.66 15.32
C GLY A 68 -2.49 3.09 15.37
N LYS A 69 -2.08 2.67 16.57
CA LYS A 69 -0.85 1.89 16.77
C LYS A 69 -1.01 0.49 16.16
N PRO A 70 0.09 -0.24 15.91
CA PRO A 70 0.01 -1.62 15.49
C PRO A 70 -0.70 -2.46 16.56
N ASP A 71 -1.77 -3.14 16.17
CA ASP A 71 -2.51 -4.06 17.01
C ASP A 71 -2.12 -5.51 16.71
N TYR A 72 -2.16 -6.38 17.72
CA TYR A 72 -1.87 -7.80 17.57
C TYR A 72 -3.16 -8.60 17.46
N SER A 73 -3.33 -9.32 16.36
CA SER A 73 -4.47 -10.23 16.17
C SER A 73 -4.15 -11.65 16.64
N SER A 74 -5.01 -12.19 17.50
CA SER A 74 -5.00 -13.61 17.88
C SER A 74 -5.44 -14.54 16.75
N SER A 75 -6.12 -14.01 15.74
CA SER A 75 -6.55 -14.70 14.52
C SER A 75 -5.88 -14.03 13.31
N PRO A 76 -4.56 -14.20 13.15
CA PRO A 76 -3.77 -13.41 12.22
C PRO A 76 -4.09 -13.75 10.77
N ARG A 77 -3.96 -12.75 9.89
CA ARG A 77 -4.08 -12.97 8.44
C ARG A 77 -2.98 -13.91 7.95
N VAL A 78 -3.33 -14.86 7.08
CA VAL A 78 -2.37 -15.73 6.40
C VAL A 78 -2.40 -15.42 4.90
N ALA A 79 -1.23 -15.12 4.34
CA ALA A 79 -1.05 -14.77 2.93
C ALA A 79 0.32 -15.29 2.45
N ASN A 80 0.40 -15.91 1.27
CA ASN A 80 1.60 -16.54 0.72
C ASN A 80 2.31 -17.51 1.69
N GLY A 81 1.54 -18.27 2.48
CA GLY A 81 2.10 -19.17 3.50
C GLY A 81 2.78 -18.45 4.67
N GLN A 82 2.63 -17.13 4.78
CA GLN A 82 3.17 -16.30 5.85
C GLN A 82 2.04 -15.74 6.72
N THR A 83 2.27 -15.71 8.03
CA THR A 83 1.36 -15.11 9.02
C THR A 83 1.68 -13.63 9.24
N PHE A 84 0.64 -12.80 9.24
CA PHE A 84 0.69 -11.36 9.47
C PHE A 84 -0.13 -11.01 10.71
N PRO A 85 0.49 -11.11 11.91
CA PRO A 85 -0.24 -10.94 13.16
C PRO A 85 -0.42 -9.49 13.59
N TYR A 86 0.27 -8.55 12.95
CA TYR A 86 0.12 -7.13 13.26
C TYR A 86 -0.70 -6.43 12.19
N SER A 87 -1.64 -5.59 12.59
CA SER A 87 -2.38 -4.69 11.69
C SER A 87 -2.27 -3.25 12.16
N VAL A 88 -2.28 -2.32 11.20
CA VAL A 88 -2.39 -0.88 11.49
C VAL A 88 -3.68 -0.39 10.89
N ALA A 89 -4.59 0.09 11.74
CA ALA A 89 -5.84 0.71 11.32
C ALA A 89 -5.55 1.98 10.49
N ILE A 90 -6.32 2.17 9.43
CA ILE A 90 -6.11 3.23 8.43
C ILE A 90 -7.43 3.84 7.97
N ILE A 91 -7.37 5.05 7.44
CA ILE A 91 -8.42 5.67 6.63
C ILE A 91 -7.96 5.71 5.18
N ILE A 92 -8.76 5.14 4.27
CA ILE A 92 -8.58 5.32 2.84
C ILE A 92 -9.32 6.58 2.40
N GLU A 93 -8.55 7.58 1.98
CA GLU A 93 -9.08 8.86 1.50
C GLU A 93 -9.51 8.78 0.03
N GLY A 94 -8.86 7.92 -0.76
CA GLY A 94 -9.23 7.68 -2.14
C GLY A 94 -8.52 6.49 -2.73
N GLN A 95 -9.23 5.74 -3.57
CA GLN A 95 -8.69 4.61 -4.31
C GLN A 95 -9.42 4.43 -5.64
N MET A 96 -8.73 3.87 -6.62
CA MET A 96 -9.30 3.47 -7.90
C MET A 96 -10.09 2.17 -7.76
N THR A 97 -11.20 2.07 -8.49
CA THR A 97 -11.98 0.82 -8.60
C THR A 97 -11.23 -0.17 -9.49
N ASP A 98 -10.81 0.29 -10.68
CA ASP A 98 -9.91 -0.44 -11.57
C ASP A 98 -8.46 -0.09 -11.28
N ARG A 99 -7.80 -0.94 -10.48
CA ARG A 99 -6.39 -0.79 -10.11
C ARG A 99 -5.47 -0.76 -11.33
N THR A 100 -5.84 -1.35 -12.47
CA THR A 100 -4.97 -1.39 -13.67
C THR A 100 -4.74 -0.02 -14.29
N LYS A 101 -5.63 0.95 -14.01
CA LYS A 101 -5.53 2.35 -14.48
C LYS A 101 -4.65 3.25 -13.59
N GLY A 102 -4.09 2.68 -12.53
CA GLY A 102 -3.20 3.37 -11.59
C GLY A 102 -1.87 3.84 -12.20
N ILE A 103 -1.01 4.42 -11.36
CA ILE A 103 0.32 4.88 -11.78
C ILE A 103 1.26 3.68 -11.87
N SER A 104 1.79 3.41 -13.07
CA SER A 104 2.60 2.23 -13.33
C SER A 104 3.97 2.27 -12.66
N LEU A 105 4.55 1.10 -12.37
CA LEU A 105 5.95 1.00 -11.92
C LEU A 105 6.96 1.66 -12.88
N ASP A 106 6.68 1.66 -14.20
CA ASP A 106 7.54 2.32 -15.18
C ASP A 106 7.56 3.84 -14.96
N THR A 107 6.40 4.43 -14.70
CA THR A 107 6.27 5.85 -14.31
C THR A 107 7.01 6.14 -13.01
N LEU A 108 6.85 5.29 -11.99
CA LEU A 108 7.55 5.43 -10.70
C LEU A 108 9.07 5.44 -10.86
N ARG A 109 9.60 4.56 -11.70
CA ARG A 109 11.03 4.46 -11.98
C ARG A 109 11.54 5.66 -12.76
N LYS A 110 10.91 5.98 -13.89
CA LYS A 110 11.40 7.00 -14.82
C LYS A 110 11.25 8.42 -14.29
N LYS A 111 10.12 8.73 -13.63
CA LYS A 111 9.82 10.09 -13.17
C LYS A 111 10.32 10.35 -11.75
N TYR A 112 10.25 9.36 -10.86
CA TYR A 112 10.52 9.56 -9.44
C TYR A 112 11.73 8.76 -8.92
N GLY A 113 12.38 7.94 -9.75
CA GLY A 113 13.51 7.11 -9.32
C GLY A 113 13.14 5.99 -8.35
N ILE A 114 11.85 5.69 -8.16
CA ILE A 114 11.38 4.74 -7.16
C ILE A 114 11.43 3.31 -7.72
N ASN A 115 12.16 2.43 -7.03
CA ASN A 115 12.19 1.01 -7.32
C ASN A 115 11.43 0.20 -6.26
N MET A 116 10.53 -0.67 -6.71
CA MET A 116 9.73 -1.54 -5.83
C MET A 116 10.48 -2.84 -5.49
N CYS A 117 11.63 -2.72 -4.83
CA CYS A 117 12.43 -3.86 -4.36
C CYS A 117 11.68 -4.70 -3.30
N ARG A 118 12.22 -5.88 -2.97
CA ARG A 118 11.76 -6.62 -1.77
C ARG A 118 12.24 -5.85 -0.55
N ILE A 119 11.31 -5.42 0.29
CA ILE A 119 11.58 -4.70 1.54
C ILE A 119 10.73 -5.29 2.66
N LEU A 120 11.30 -5.37 3.85
CA LEU A 120 10.60 -5.86 5.03
C LEU A 120 9.38 -4.98 5.33
N GLY A 121 8.25 -5.61 5.66
CA GLY A 121 6.98 -4.90 5.92
C GLY A 121 6.30 -4.31 4.68
N GLY A 122 6.94 -4.38 3.50
CA GLY A 122 6.38 -3.86 2.26
C GLY A 122 6.19 -2.35 2.27
N ILE A 123 6.92 -1.60 3.10
CA ILE A 123 6.85 -0.14 3.12
C ILE A 123 8.10 0.45 2.46
N VAL A 124 7.91 1.40 1.55
CA VAL A 124 8.99 2.13 0.88
C VAL A 124 8.89 3.59 1.31
N PRO A 125 9.89 4.14 2.03
CA PRO A 125 9.92 5.56 2.38
C PRO A 125 9.95 6.42 1.11
N VAL A 126 9.20 7.52 1.12
CA VAL A 126 9.22 8.52 0.05
C VAL A 126 9.28 9.93 0.63
N ASN A 127 9.91 10.84 -0.13
CA ASN A 127 9.95 12.25 0.22
C ASN A 127 8.55 12.87 0.09
N GLU A 128 8.29 13.93 0.84
CA GLU A 128 7.02 14.66 0.85
C GLU A 128 6.62 15.16 -0.54
N ASP A 129 7.54 15.83 -1.25
CA ASP A 129 7.27 16.35 -2.60
C ASP A 129 6.84 15.26 -3.58
N ILE A 130 7.50 14.10 -3.51
CA ILE A 130 7.19 12.92 -4.32
C ILE A 130 5.82 12.37 -3.94
N PHE A 131 5.52 12.27 -2.64
CA PHE A 131 4.23 11.81 -2.15
C PHE A 131 3.09 12.73 -2.63
N LEU A 132 3.26 14.04 -2.51
CA LEU A 132 2.25 15.01 -2.90
C LEU A 132 2.00 15.02 -4.41
N ASP A 133 3.05 14.92 -5.25
CA ASP A 133 2.88 14.83 -6.70
C ASP A 133 2.16 13.53 -7.12
N LEU A 134 2.55 12.39 -6.53
CA LEU A 134 1.88 11.10 -6.76
C LEU A 134 0.42 11.11 -6.28
N LYS A 135 0.14 11.70 -5.11
CA LYS A 135 -1.22 11.86 -4.58
C LYS A 135 -2.07 12.71 -5.53
N LYS A 136 -1.53 13.84 -6.01
CA LYS A 136 -2.21 14.72 -6.97
C LYS A 136 -2.53 13.99 -8.27
N GLU A 137 -1.60 13.21 -8.79
CA GLU A 137 -1.80 12.39 -9.99
C GLU A 137 -2.87 11.31 -9.78
N LEU A 138 -2.87 10.63 -8.63
CA LEU A 138 -3.91 9.65 -8.28
C LEU A 138 -5.30 10.28 -8.15
N VAL A 139 -5.41 11.42 -7.45
CA VAL A 139 -6.68 12.16 -7.31
C VAL A 139 -7.27 12.51 -8.68
N LYS A 140 -6.42 12.94 -9.62
CA LYS A 140 -6.84 13.21 -11.00
C LYS A 140 -7.41 11.96 -11.66
N ARG A 141 -6.69 10.83 -11.62
CA ARG A 141 -7.10 9.56 -12.24
C ARG A 141 -8.40 9.00 -11.64
N ILE A 142 -8.54 9.06 -10.32
CA ILE A 142 -9.76 8.61 -9.61
C ILE A 142 -10.98 9.43 -10.06
N ARG A 143 -10.83 10.76 -10.19
CA ARG A 143 -11.91 11.64 -10.67
C ARG A 143 -12.27 11.38 -12.14
N GLU A 144 -11.30 11.04 -12.97
CA GLU A 144 -11.54 10.67 -14.37
C GLU A 144 -12.28 9.33 -14.48
N GLU A 145 -11.94 8.35 -13.64
CA GLU A 145 -12.64 7.06 -13.57
C GLU A 145 -14.10 7.23 -13.13
N SER A 146 -14.39 8.12 -12.17
CA SER A 146 -15.76 8.34 -11.68
C SER A 146 -16.68 9.05 -12.69
N LYS A 147 -16.13 9.58 -13.79
CA LYS A 147 -16.88 10.26 -14.86
C LYS A 147 -17.14 9.36 -16.07
N ALA A 148 -16.50 8.19 -16.13
CA ALA A 148 -16.60 7.23 -17.22
C ALA A 148 -17.64 6.16 -16.90
#